data_AF-A0A970YMN4-F1
#
_entry.id   AF-A0A970YMN4-F1
#
_cell.length_a   1.000
_cell.length_b   1.000
_cell.length_c   1.000
_cell.angle_alpha   90.00
_cell.angle_beta   90.00
_cell.angle_gamma   90.00
#
_symmetry.space_group_name_H-M   'P 1'
#
loop_
_entity.id
_entity.type
_entity.pdbx_description
1 polymer ?
#
loop_
_entity_poly.entity_id
_entity_poly.type
_entity_poly.pdbx_seq_one_letter_code
_entity_poly.pdbx_strand_id
1 'polypeptide(L)'
;MTSRERIVSAMRHSESDRVPIDLGGMRSTGIHVKAYRKLADYLGYCDLPVRVFDVHQMLALVDEEIRREVHSDAIELKRLNGGFGTKIDSWNGRDIFDDGSRYLFPDGFDP
;
A
#
# COMPACT_ATOMS: atom_id res chain seq x y z
N MET A 1 3.34 18.60 14.71
CA MET A 1 3.97 18.90 13.41
C MET A 1 3.16 18.24 12.30
N THR A 2 3.14 18.78 11.09
CA THR A 2 2.58 18.10 9.90
C THR A 2 3.49 16.95 9.47
N SER A 3 2.98 15.98 8.68
CA SER A 3 3.81 14.89 8.15
C SER A 3 5.03 15.39 7.39
N ARG A 4 4.87 16.46 6.60
CA ARG A 4 5.97 17.09 5.87
C ARG A 4 7.01 17.69 6.81
N GLU A 5 6.58 18.45 7.82
CA GLU A 5 7.48 19.04 8.82
C GLU A 5 8.26 17.96 9.57
N ARG A 6 7.58 16.87 9.96
CA ARG A 6 8.18 15.73 10.67
C ARG A 6 9.28 15.08 9.84
N ILE A 7 9.01 14.76 8.58
CA ILE A 7 10.00 14.19 7.65
C ILE A 7 11.18 15.16 7.45
N VAL A 8 10.91 16.44 7.22
CA VAL A 8 11.97 17.45 7.01
C VAL A 8 12.84 17.62 8.26
N SER A 9 12.27 17.61 9.46
CA SER A 9 13.03 17.69 10.72
C SER A 9 13.95 16.48 10.88
N ALA A 10 13.41 15.27 10.67
CA ALA A 10 14.18 14.02 10.76
C ALA A 10 15.35 14.00 9.74
N MET A 11 15.12 14.40 8.49
CA MET A 11 16.17 14.50 7.47
C MET A 11 17.25 15.54 7.83
N ARG A 12 16.92 16.54 8.64
CA ARG A 12 17.86 17.54 9.16
C ARG A 12 18.49 17.14 10.49
N HIS A 13 18.30 15.89 10.93
CA HIS A 13 18.79 15.36 12.19
C HIS A 13 18.35 16.20 13.39
N SER A 14 17.18 16.84 13.26
CA SER A 14 16.54 17.61 14.32
C SER A 14 15.44 16.75 14.96
N GLU A 15 15.22 16.93 16.26
CA GLU A 15 14.17 16.21 16.97
C GLU A 15 12.80 16.55 16.37
N SER A 16 11.95 15.53 16.23
CA SER A 16 10.59 15.67 15.71
C SER A 16 9.59 15.20 16.76
N ASP A 17 8.32 15.54 16.61
CA ASP A 17 7.27 15.17 17.57
C ASP A 17 7.05 13.65 17.70
N ARG A 18 7.47 12.87 16.69
CA ARG A 18 7.65 11.41 16.73
C ARG A 18 8.48 10.96 15.54
N VAL A 19 8.97 9.71 15.56
CA VAL A 19 9.60 9.08 14.39
C VAL A 19 8.63 9.11 13.19
N PRO A 20 9.05 9.62 12.00
CA PRO A 20 8.23 9.53 10.80
C PRO A 20 8.00 8.07 10.38
N ILE A 21 6.79 7.76 9.93
CA ILE A 21 6.41 6.41 9.48
C ILE A 21 6.23 6.42 7.97
N ASP A 22 6.75 5.41 7.28
CA ASP A 22 6.45 5.17 5.87
C ASP A 22 5.83 3.78 5.69
N LEU A 23 4.59 3.76 5.23
CA LEU A 23 3.92 2.60 4.66
C LEU A 23 3.29 3.02 3.33
N GLY A 24 3.82 2.49 2.22
CA GLY A 24 3.31 2.74 0.87
C GLY A 24 3.73 4.08 0.24
N GLY A 25 4.72 4.77 0.80
CA GLY A 25 5.36 5.96 0.24
C GLY A 25 6.33 5.68 -0.92
N MET A 26 6.75 4.42 -1.06
CA MET A 26 7.50 3.87 -2.18
C MET A 26 7.01 2.45 -2.45
N ARG A 27 7.11 1.98 -3.70
CA ARG A 27 6.89 0.58 -4.07
C ARG A 27 7.51 -0.41 -3.07
N SER A 28 8.80 -0.28 -2.75
CA SER A 28 9.49 -1.19 -1.81
C SER A 28 9.16 -0.97 -0.33
N THR A 29 8.42 0.08 0.03
CA THR A 29 7.94 0.34 1.41
C THR A 29 6.46 -0.02 1.58
N GLY A 30 5.91 -0.79 0.63
CA GLY A 30 4.56 -1.34 0.71
C GLY A 30 4.45 -2.54 1.66
N ILE A 31 3.30 -3.21 1.57
CA ILE A 31 2.94 -4.36 2.39
C ILE A 31 2.37 -5.47 1.50
N HIS A 32 2.74 -6.71 1.79
CA HIS A 32 2.23 -7.87 1.06
C HIS A 32 0.70 -7.97 1.17
N VAL A 33 0.02 -8.34 0.09
CA VAL A 33 -1.46 -8.33 0.00
C VAL A 33 -2.17 -9.13 1.11
N LYS A 34 -1.63 -10.29 1.50
CA LYS A 34 -2.19 -11.08 2.61
C LYS A 34 -2.03 -10.38 3.97
N ALA A 35 -0.90 -9.70 4.20
CA ALA A 35 -0.67 -8.95 5.43
C ALA A 35 -1.54 -7.68 5.46
N TYR A 36 -1.72 -7.04 4.31
CA TYR A 36 -2.61 -5.91 4.17
C TYR A 36 -4.08 -6.26 4.48
N ARG A 37 -4.60 -7.37 3.94
CA ARG A 37 -5.95 -7.89 4.27
C ARG A 37 -6.13 -8.01 5.79
N LYS A 38 -5.19 -8.69 6.46
CA LYS A 38 -5.22 -8.86 7.92
C LYS A 38 -5.16 -7.55 8.69
N LEU A 39 -4.34 -6.60 8.23
CA LEU A 39 -4.26 -5.27 8.83
C LEU A 39 -5.59 -4.51 8.67
N ALA A 40 -6.18 -4.54 7.48
CA ALA A 40 -7.48 -3.92 7.23
C ALA A 40 -8.57 -4.54 8.09
N ASP A 41 -8.64 -5.87 8.20
CA ASP A 41 -9.57 -6.57 9.09
C ASP A 41 -9.40 -6.15 10.56
N TYR A 42 -8.16 -6.12 11.03
CA TYR A 42 -7.83 -5.72 12.40
C TYR A 42 -8.27 -4.29 12.72
N LEU A 43 -8.14 -3.38 11.75
CA LEU A 43 -8.54 -1.98 11.87
C LEU A 43 -10.04 -1.76 11.60
N GLY A 44 -10.82 -2.81 11.30
CA GLY A 44 -12.27 -2.72 11.05
C GLY A 44 -12.66 -2.36 9.61
N TYR A 45 -11.72 -2.42 8.66
CA TYR A 45 -11.91 -2.14 7.24
C TYR A 45 -12.10 -3.41 6.42
N CYS A 46 -13.03 -4.27 6.85
CA CYS A 46 -13.30 -5.57 6.21
C CYS A 46 -13.69 -5.43 4.73
N ASP A 47 -14.39 -4.35 4.38
CA ASP A 47 -14.94 -4.13 3.04
C ASP A 47 -13.96 -3.49 2.04
N LEU A 48 -12.77 -3.05 2.49
CA LEU A 48 -11.79 -2.48 1.57
C LEU A 48 -11.27 -3.52 0.58
N PRO A 49 -11.23 -3.20 -0.73
CA PRO A 49 -10.70 -4.11 -1.74
C PRO A 49 -9.18 -4.19 -1.63
N VAL A 50 -8.63 -5.41 -1.69
CA VAL A 50 -7.17 -5.58 -1.71
C VAL A 50 -6.68 -5.57 -3.15
N ARG A 51 -6.15 -4.41 -3.58
CA ARG A 51 -5.59 -4.19 -4.92
C ARG A 51 -4.10 -4.55 -4.96
N VAL A 52 -3.70 -5.45 -5.84
CA VAL A 52 -2.31 -5.84 -6.06
C VAL A 52 -1.62 -4.78 -6.93
N PHE A 53 -1.03 -3.78 -6.28
CA PHE A 53 -0.36 -2.65 -6.95
C PHE A 53 0.99 -3.02 -7.57
N ASP A 54 1.69 -3.99 -6.98
CA ASP A 54 2.92 -4.55 -7.52
C ASP A 54 2.78 -6.06 -7.66
N VAL A 55 2.69 -6.55 -8.89
CA VAL A 55 2.55 -8.00 -9.16
C VAL A 55 3.86 -8.78 -9.01
N HIS A 56 5.04 -8.14 -9.08
CA HIS A 56 6.32 -8.82 -8.84
C HIS A 56 6.47 -9.19 -7.37
N GLN A 57 6.09 -8.26 -6.49
CA GLN A 57 6.30 -8.37 -5.06
C GLN A 57 5.02 -8.75 -4.29
N MET A 58 3.88 -8.86 -5.00
CA MET A 58 2.56 -9.08 -4.43
C MET A 58 2.22 -8.06 -3.34
N LEU A 59 2.44 -6.77 -3.66
CA LEU A 59 2.19 -5.67 -2.72
C LEU A 59 0.82 -5.06 -2.94
N ALA A 60 0.16 -4.76 -1.82
CA ALA A 60 -1.12 -4.06 -1.83
C ALA A 60 -0.94 -2.57 -2.14
N LEU A 61 -1.91 -2.01 -2.84
CA LEU A 61 -2.16 -0.58 -2.79
C LEU A 61 -2.66 -0.24 -1.38
N VAL A 62 -1.92 0.58 -0.65
CA VAL A 62 -2.34 1.06 0.67
C VAL A 62 -3.44 2.11 0.47
N ASP A 63 -4.65 1.81 0.93
CA ASP A 63 -5.78 2.73 0.90
C ASP A 63 -5.55 3.91 1.85
N GLU A 64 -6.17 5.05 1.57
CA GLU A 64 -5.97 6.29 2.32
C GLU A 64 -6.44 6.17 3.77
N GLU A 65 -7.51 5.40 4.01
CA GLU A 65 -8.04 5.06 5.31
C GLU A 65 -6.97 4.33 6.15
N ILE A 66 -6.40 3.25 5.60
CA ILE A 66 -5.35 2.49 6.29
C ILE A 66 -4.10 3.34 6.50
N ARG A 67 -3.70 4.15 5.50
CA ARG A 67 -2.55 5.07 5.62
C ARG A 67 -2.72 6.02 6.82
N ARG A 68 -3.93 6.53 7.04
CA ARG A 68 -4.26 7.44 8.15
C ARG A 68 -4.23 6.73 9.50
N GLU A 69 -4.83 5.55 9.59
CA GLU A 69 -4.85 4.71 10.80
C GLU A 69 -3.44 4.36 11.28
N VAL A 70 -2.54 4.01 10.37
CA VAL A 70 -1.14 3.70 10.72
C VAL A 70 -0.24 4.94 10.82
N HIS A 71 -0.81 6.14 10.62
CA HIS A 71 -0.11 7.41 10.68
C HIS A 71 1.10 7.53 9.74
N SER A 72 1.03 6.90 8.56
CA SER A 72 2.08 7.01 7.54
C SER A 72 2.19 8.46 7.05
N ASP A 73 3.41 8.97 7.05
CA ASP A 73 3.75 10.36 6.76
C ASP A 73 4.12 10.61 5.29
N ALA A 74 4.23 9.54 4.51
CA ALA A 74 4.60 9.57 3.10
C ALA A 74 3.47 9.03 2.21
N ILE A 75 3.46 9.52 0.97
CA ILE A 75 2.62 9.03 -0.11
C ILE A 75 3.48 8.93 -1.36
N GLU A 76 3.35 7.83 -2.09
CA GLU A 76 4.07 7.62 -3.34
C GLU A 76 3.47 8.46 -4.47
N LEU A 77 4.33 9.11 -5.25
CA LEU A 77 3.97 9.57 -6.59
C LEU A 77 3.99 8.38 -7.55
N LYS A 78 2.86 7.66 -7.61
CA LYS A 78 2.77 6.38 -8.31
C LYS A 78 2.97 6.53 -9.82
N ARG A 79 3.72 5.57 -10.39
CA ARG A 79 3.75 5.33 -11.83
C ARG A 79 2.61 4.39 -12.21
N LEU A 80 2.12 4.48 -13.44
CA LEU A 80 1.09 3.56 -13.97
C LEU A 80 1.56 2.10 -14.10
N ASN A 81 2.84 1.79 -13.90
CA ASN A 81 3.38 0.45 -14.05
C ASN A 81 3.03 -0.43 -12.83
N GLY A 82 2.34 -1.55 -13.03
CA GLY A 82 2.02 -2.53 -11.99
C GLY A 82 3.04 -3.66 -11.84
N GLY A 83 4.04 -3.74 -12.72
CA GLY A 83 4.94 -4.88 -12.86
C GLY A 83 4.55 -5.78 -14.02
N PHE A 84 5.52 -6.53 -14.58
CA PHE A 84 5.33 -7.44 -15.73
C PHE A 84 4.57 -6.82 -16.93
N GLY A 85 4.76 -5.52 -17.18
CA GLY A 85 4.08 -4.81 -18.28
C GLY A 85 2.61 -4.45 -18.01
N THR A 86 2.09 -4.74 -16.81
CA THR A 86 0.73 -4.41 -16.41
C THR A 86 0.57 -2.93 -16.06
N LYS A 87 -0.67 -2.43 -16.13
CA LYS A 87 -1.03 -1.06 -15.73
C LYS A 87 -1.99 -1.07 -14.56
N ILE A 88 -1.77 -0.18 -13.59
CA ILE A 88 -2.61 -0.03 -12.39
C ILE A 88 -3.79 0.94 -12.60
N ASP A 89 -4.41 0.92 -13.77
CA ASP A 89 -5.53 1.78 -14.15
C ASP A 89 -6.88 1.05 -14.21
N SER A 90 -6.86 -0.28 -14.12
CA SER A 90 -8.00 -1.18 -14.21
C SER A 90 -7.76 -2.43 -13.38
N TRP A 91 -8.83 -3.05 -12.87
CA TRP A 91 -8.73 -4.09 -11.84
C TRP A 91 -9.72 -5.24 -12.06
N ASN A 92 -9.19 -6.47 -12.04
CA ASN A 92 -9.93 -7.71 -12.18
C ASN A 92 -9.76 -8.57 -10.92
N GLY A 93 -10.88 -8.96 -10.32
CA GLY A 93 -10.87 -9.78 -9.12
C GLY A 93 -10.57 -11.24 -9.42
N ARG A 94 -9.59 -11.81 -8.72
CA ARG A 94 -9.14 -13.19 -8.84
C ARG A 94 -8.92 -13.81 -7.46
N ASP A 95 -9.16 -15.12 -7.39
CA ASP A 95 -8.98 -15.93 -6.19
C ASP A 95 -7.74 -16.80 -6.41
N ILE A 96 -6.56 -16.24 -6.17
CA ILE A 96 -5.26 -16.90 -6.45
C ILE A 96 -4.67 -17.54 -5.19
N PHE A 97 -5.04 -17.03 -4.01
CA PHE A 97 -4.53 -17.54 -2.74
C PHE A 97 -5.48 -18.58 -2.13
N ASP A 98 -4.92 -19.39 -1.26
CA ASP A 98 -5.58 -20.48 -0.54
C ASP A 98 -6.41 -20.02 0.68
N ASP A 99 -6.59 -18.71 0.87
CA ASP A 99 -7.29 -18.13 2.01
C ASP A 99 -8.74 -17.74 1.72
N GLY A 100 -9.25 -18.10 0.53
CA GLY A 100 -10.62 -17.82 0.10
C GLY A 100 -10.91 -16.33 -0.11
N SER A 101 -9.89 -15.46 -0.03
CA SER A 101 -10.05 -14.03 -0.25
C SER A 101 -9.93 -13.68 -1.72
N ARG A 102 -10.76 -12.73 -2.16
CA ARG A 102 -10.71 -12.18 -3.52
C ARG A 102 -9.77 -10.98 -3.57
N TYR A 103 -8.79 -11.03 -4.47
CA TYR A 103 -7.81 -9.96 -4.66
C TYR A 103 -7.99 -9.32 -6.03
N LEU A 104 -7.82 -8.00 -6.10
CA LEU A 104 -7.94 -7.25 -7.35
C LEU A 104 -6.57 -7.12 -8.00
N PHE A 105 -6.35 -7.77 -9.14
CA PHE A 105 -5.13 -7.68 -9.92
C PHE A 105 -5.29 -6.67 -11.06
N PRO A 106 -4.20 -6.05 -11.55
CA PRO A 106 -4.21 -5.30 -12.80
C PRO A 106 -4.80 -6.14 -13.94
N ASP A 107 -5.68 -5.56 -14.76
CA ASP A 107 -6.41 -6.32 -15.79
C ASP A 107 -5.50 -7.09 -16.75
N GLY A 108 -4.37 -6.47 -17.12
CA GLY A 108 -3.39 -7.06 -18.03
C GLY A 108 -2.48 -8.12 -17.40
N PHE A 109 -2.67 -8.48 -16.13
CA PHE A 109 -1.88 -9.54 -15.49
C PHE A 109 -2.38 -10.92 -15.91
N ASP A 110 -1.54 -11.69 -16.58
CA ASP A 110 -1.80 -13.10 -16.94
C ASP A 110 -0.66 -13.97 -16.39
N PRO A 111 -0.87 -14.68 -15.26
CA PRO A 111 0.18 -15.40 -14.53
C PRO A 111 0.69 -16.66 -15.22
#